data_AF-A0A8H4XX71-F1
#
_entry.id   AF-A0A8H4XX71-F1
#
_cell.length_a   1.000
_cell.length_b   1.000
_cell.length_c   1.000
_cell.angle_alpha   90.00
_cell.angle_beta   90.00
_cell.angle_gamma   90.00
#
_symmetry.space_group_name_H-M   'P 1'
#
loop_
_entity.id
_entity.type
_entity.pdbx_description
1 polymer ?
#
loop_
_entity_poly.entity_id
_entity_poly.type
_entity_poly.pdbx_seq_one_letter_code
_entity_poly.pdbx_strand_id
1 'polypeptide(L)'
;MNGLEISPFIAALPKVELHIHIEGTLTPALRWKLAHRNNIPLPYESYAELVDSYKITYNHRRELNGDNGAPTFLETYFAGCQVLCTEDDFYELAMDYFR
;
A
#
# COMPACT_ATOMS: atom_id res chain seq x y z
N MET A 1 -13.83 -4.87 -6.44
CA MET A 1 -15.09 -4.09 -6.41
C MET A 1 -15.23 -3.35 -7.73
N ASN A 2 -15.50 -4.06 -8.82
CA ASN A 2 -15.58 -3.41 -10.14
C ASN A 2 -17.04 -3.07 -10.43
N GLY A 3 -17.35 -1.78 -10.62
CA GLY A 3 -18.67 -1.30 -11.08
C GLY A 3 -19.59 -0.68 -10.03
N LEU A 4 -19.12 -0.42 -8.81
CA LEU A 4 -19.87 0.35 -7.82
C LEU A 4 -19.56 1.84 -7.98
N GLU A 5 -20.56 2.64 -8.36
CA GLU A 5 -20.47 4.10 -8.30
C GLU A 5 -20.80 4.59 -6.89
N ILE A 6 -19.92 5.40 -6.32
CA ILE A 6 -20.20 6.07 -5.05
C ILE A 6 -21.26 7.12 -5.32
N SER A 7 -22.40 7.02 -4.62
CA SER A 7 -23.49 7.98 -4.84
C SER A 7 -23.03 9.41 -4.49
N PRO A 8 -23.54 10.45 -5.18
CA PRO A 8 -23.21 11.83 -4.87
C PRO A 8 -23.49 12.21 -3.41
N PHE A 9 -24.51 11.59 -2.81
CA PHE A 9 -24.83 11.74 -1.40
C PHE A 9 -23.70 11.24 -0.49
N ILE A 10 -23.21 10.02 -0.68
CA ILE A 10 -22.11 9.45 0.12
C ILE A 10 -20.80 10.22 -0.09
N ALA A 11 -20.53 10.64 -1.34
CA ALA A 11 -19.34 11.43 -1.66
C ALA A 11 -19.33 12.78 -0.91
N ALA A 12 -20.49 13.44 -0.80
CA ALA A 12 -20.61 14.77 -0.19
C ALA A 12 -20.62 14.79 1.34
N LEU A 13 -20.79 13.64 2.02
CA LEU A 13 -20.78 13.62 3.47
C LEU A 13 -19.41 14.05 4.02
N PRO A 14 -19.35 14.89 5.07
CA PRO A 14 -18.12 15.08 5.83
C PRO A 14 -17.73 13.75 6.49
N LYS A 15 -16.46 13.37 6.35
CA LYS A 15 -15.95 12.08 6.81
C LYS A 15 -14.93 12.30 7.91
N VAL A 16 -14.91 11.37 8.85
CA VAL A 16 -13.85 11.24 9.85
C VAL A 16 -13.33 9.82 9.78
N GLU A 17 -12.03 9.67 9.58
CA GLU A 17 -11.34 8.38 9.60
C GLU A 17 -10.63 8.23 10.95
N LEU A 18 -11.03 7.22 11.73
CA LEU A 18 -10.58 7.02 13.12
C LEU A 18 -9.60 5.86 13.27
N HIS A 19 -9.51 4.99 12.27
CA HIS A 19 -8.57 3.87 12.26
C HIS A 19 -7.88 3.86 10.92
N ILE A 20 -6.61 4.28 10.93
CA ILE A 20 -5.73 4.17 9.78
C ILE A 20 -4.33 3.82 10.24
N HIS A 21 -3.65 3.02 9.43
CA HIS A 21 -2.21 2.81 9.54
C HIS A 21 -1.59 3.66 8.43
N ILE A 22 -0.82 4.69 8.79
CA ILE A 22 -0.26 5.63 7.81
C ILE A 22 0.69 4.91 6.85
N GLU A 23 1.45 3.92 7.31
CA GLU A 23 2.28 3.09 6.46
C GLU A 23 1.46 2.22 5.49
N GLY A 24 0.19 1.95 5.84
CA GLY A 24 -0.77 1.29 4.96
C GLY A 24 -1.27 2.15 3.81
N THR A 25 -0.99 3.47 3.82
CA THR A 25 -1.32 4.39 2.72
C THR A 25 -0.21 4.50 1.68
N LEU A 26 0.90 3.76 1.85
CA LEU A 26 2.04 3.78 0.94
C LEU A 26 1.65 3.31 -0.46
N THR A 27 1.49 4.27 -1.38
CA THR A 27 1.12 4.01 -2.78
C THR A 27 2.26 3.32 -3.55
N PRO A 28 1.96 2.57 -4.63
CA PRO A 28 2.99 2.01 -5.50
C PRO A 28 3.96 3.07 -6.03
N ALA A 29 3.43 4.25 -6.39
CA ALA A 29 4.23 5.36 -6.90
C ALA A 29 5.24 5.86 -5.86
N LEU A 30 4.78 6.08 -4.62
CA LEU A 30 5.65 6.51 -3.54
C LEU A 30 6.66 5.42 -3.17
N ARG A 31 6.22 4.16 -3.04
CA ARG A 31 7.11 3.02 -2.76
C ARG A 31 8.23 2.90 -3.80
N TRP A 32 7.90 3.02 -5.09
CA TRP A 32 8.87 2.99 -6.17
C TRP A 32 9.89 4.13 -6.03
N LYS A 33 9.41 5.37 -5.83
CA LYS A 33 10.26 6.54 -5.64
C LYS A 33 11.23 6.36 -4.46
N LEU A 34 10.71 5.95 -3.30
CA LEU A 34 11.50 5.81 -2.08
C LEU A 34 12.52 4.67 -2.18
N ALA A 35 12.16 3.55 -2.81
CA ALA A 35 13.09 2.45 -3.05
C ALA A 35 14.32 2.90 -3.87
N HIS A 36 14.11 3.69 -4.92
CA HIS A 36 15.20 4.23 -5.73
C HIS A 36 16.03 5.26 -4.96
N ARG A 37 15.38 6.15 -4.20
CA ARG A 37 16.05 7.15 -3.35
C ARG A 37 17.00 6.48 -2.35
N ASN A 38 16.53 5.40 -1.72
CA ASN A 38 17.23 4.72 -0.63
C ASN A 38 18.05 3.51 -1.07
N ASN A 39 18.14 3.23 -2.38
CA ASN A 39 18.82 2.06 -2.95
C ASN A 39 18.34 0.72 -2.37
N ILE A 40 17.03 0.62 -2.10
CA ILE A 40 16.41 -0.61 -1.62
C ILE A 40 15.94 -1.43 -2.84
N PRO A 41 16.47 -2.64 -3.06
CA PRO A 41 16.03 -3.48 -4.17
C PRO A 41 14.59 -3.91 -3.97
N LEU A 42 13.78 -3.76 -5.03
CA LEU A 42 12.42 -4.28 -5.05
C LEU A 42 12.37 -5.62 -5.79
N PRO A 43 11.51 -6.56 -5.37
CA PRO A 43 11.32 -7.85 -6.05
C PRO A 43 10.43 -7.72 -7.30
N TYR A 44 10.57 -6.62 -8.04
CA TYR A 44 9.80 -6.31 -9.25
C TYR A 44 10.75 -5.73 -10.29
N GLU A 45 10.69 -6.22 -11.52
CA GLU A 45 11.58 -5.79 -12.60
C GLU A 45 11.15 -4.43 -13.18
N SER A 46 9.90 -4.04 -12.96
CA SER A 46 9.35 -2.77 -13.45
C SER A 46 8.32 -2.16 -12.50
N TYR A 47 8.07 -0.86 -12.69
CA TYR A 47 7.00 -0.17 -11.99
C TYR A 47 5.62 -0.77 -12.28
N ALA A 48 5.39 -1.25 -13.52
CA ALA A 48 4.14 -1.89 -13.90
C ALA A 48 3.87 -3.17 -13.09
N GLU A 49 4.91 -3.99 -12.88
CA GLU A 49 4.80 -5.20 -12.04
C GLU A 49 4.52 -4.87 -10.58
N LEU A 50 5.15 -3.82 -10.04
CA LEU A 50 4.82 -3.32 -8.70
C LEU A 50 3.35 -2.90 -8.61
N VAL A 51 2.83 -2.16 -9.60
CA VAL A 51 1.41 -1.76 -9.61
C VAL A 51 0.49 -2.98 -9.69
N ASP A 52 0.85 -3.98 -10.51
CA ASP A 52 0.07 -5.21 -10.63
C ASP A 52 0.04 -6.02 -9.32
N SER A 53 1.11 -5.97 -8.51
CA SER A 53 1.11 -6.66 -7.22
C SER A 53 0.03 -6.16 -6.26
N TYR A 54 -0.35 -4.88 -6.33
CA TYR A 54 -1.39 -4.27 -5.48
C TYR A 54 -2.82 -4.64 -5.89
N LYS A 55 -3.02 -5.35 -7.01
CA LYS A 55 -4.34 -5.79 -7.48
C LYS A 55 -4.80 -7.11 -6.84
N ILE A 56 -3.93 -7.78 -6.08
CA ILE A 56 -4.19 -9.09 -5.48
C ILE A 56 -4.81 -8.93 -4.10
N THR A 57 -5.81 -9.76 -3.77
CA THR A 57 -6.34 -9.87 -2.41
C THR A 57 -5.46 -10.83 -1.62
N TYR A 58 -4.80 -10.34 -0.57
CA TYR A 58 -3.94 -11.15 0.28
C TYR A 58 -4.70 -11.84 1.41
N ASN A 59 -4.30 -13.06 1.76
CA ASN A 59 -4.79 -13.74 2.94
C ASN A 59 -4.18 -13.14 4.22
N HIS A 60 -4.95 -13.13 5.30
CA HIS A 60 -4.50 -12.57 6.59
C HIS A 60 -3.57 -13.51 7.36
N ARG A 61 -3.74 -14.83 7.19
CA ARG A 61 -2.94 -15.89 7.81
C ARG A 61 -2.87 -17.10 6.86
N ARG A 62 -1.71 -17.74 6.73
CA ARG A 62 -1.54 -18.91 5.84
C ARG A 62 -2.38 -20.10 6.29
N GLU A 63 -2.63 -20.20 7.59
CA GLU A 63 -3.42 -21.27 8.20
C GLU A 63 -4.93 -21.09 7.98
N LEU A 64 -5.37 -19.88 7.63
CA LEU A 64 -6.77 -19.57 7.30
C LEU A 64 -6.92 -19.50 5.79
N ASN A 65 -7.66 -20.46 5.22
CA ASN A 65 -8.01 -20.59 3.80
C ASN A 65 -6.94 -21.24 2.89
N GLY A 66 -5.87 -21.77 3.46
CA GLY A 66 -4.81 -22.49 2.73
C GLY A 66 -3.76 -21.58 2.11
N ASP A 67 -2.59 -22.17 1.83
CA ASP A 67 -1.45 -21.47 1.25
C ASP A 67 -1.46 -21.62 -0.28
N ASN A 68 -1.61 -20.49 -0.98
CA ASN A 68 -1.57 -20.43 -2.44
C ASN A 68 -0.23 -19.91 -2.97
N GLY A 69 0.78 -19.79 -2.09
CA GLY A 69 2.11 -19.26 -2.41
C GLY A 69 2.19 -17.74 -2.47
N ALA A 70 1.06 -17.01 -2.39
CA ALA A 70 1.09 -15.55 -2.31
C ALA A 70 1.53 -15.08 -0.90
N PRO A 71 2.24 -13.94 -0.78
CA PRO A 71 2.54 -13.36 0.53
C PRO A 71 1.25 -12.98 1.25
N THR A 72 1.26 -13.06 2.58
CA THR A 72 0.16 -12.57 3.42
C THR A 72 0.10 -11.05 3.40
N PHE A 73 -1.02 -10.48 3.87
CA PHE A 73 -1.15 -9.03 4.00
C PHE A 73 -0.01 -8.42 4.83
N LEU A 74 0.32 -9.02 5.99
CA LEU A 74 1.36 -8.50 6.88
C LEU A 74 2.77 -8.66 6.28
N GLU A 75 3.05 -9.77 5.60
CA GLU A 75 4.33 -9.95 4.89
C GLU A 75 4.52 -8.85 3.83
N THR A 76 3.51 -8.58 3.01
CA THR A 76 3.56 -7.50 2.01
C THR A 76 3.65 -6.11 2.65
N TYR A 77 2.88 -5.86 3.72
CA TYR A 77 2.87 -4.60 4.46
C TYR A 77 4.26 -4.25 5.01
N PHE A 78 4.89 -5.18 5.74
CA PHE A 78 6.20 -4.95 6.32
C PHE A 78 7.31 -4.88 5.26
N ALA A 79 7.21 -5.68 4.19
CA ALA A 79 8.12 -5.56 3.04
C ALA A 79 7.99 -4.19 2.34
N GLY A 80 6.78 -3.62 2.31
CA GLY A 80 6.53 -2.27 1.82
C GLY A 80 7.24 -1.21 2.67
N CYS A 81 7.19 -1.33 3.99
CA CYS A 81 7.76 -0.37 4.92
C CYS A 81 9.29 -0.27 4.87
N GLN A 82 9.99 -1.24 4.27
CA GLN A 82 11.46 -1.24 4.18
C GLN A 82 12.03 -0.07 3.39
N VAL A 83 11.22 0.59 2.55
CA VAL A 83 11.65 1.77 1.77
C VAL A 83 11.65 3.07 2.59
N LEU A 84 11.09 3.06 3.80
CA LEU A 84 11.02 4.21 4.71
C LEU A 84 12.27 4.20 5.61
N CYS A 85 13.32 4.94 5.25
CA CYS A 85 14.63 4.87 5.90
C CYS A 85 15.01 6.14 6.67
N THR A 86 14.51 7.29 6.22
CA THR A 86 14.88 8.63 6.67
C THR A 86 13.63 9.40 7.11
N GLU A 87 13.82 10.44 7.92
CA GLU A 87 12.75 11.34 8.36
C GLU A 87 11.94 11.89 7.17
N ASP A 88 12.61 12.29 6.09
CA ASP A 88 11.98 12.80 4.87
C ASP A 88 11.08 11.75 4.18
N ASP A 89 11.38 10.45 4.29
CA ASP A 89 10.52 9.39 3.77
C ASP A 89 9.19 9.34 4.53
N PHE A 90 9.25 9.43 5.86
CA PHE A 90 8.06 9.42 6.72
C PHE A 90 7.24 10.71 6.57
N TYR A 91 7.90 11.86 6.43
CA TYR A 91 7.22 13.12 6.15
C TYR A 91 6.46 13.04 4.81
N GLU A 92 7.14 12.55 3.76
CA GLU A 92 6.53 12.44 2.45
C GLU A 92 5.33 11.47 2.45
N LEU A 93 5.44 10.33 3.13
CA LEU A 93 4.34 9.38 3.33
C LEU A 93 3.13 10.02 4.01
N ALA A 94 3.34 10.70 5.13
CA ALA A 94 2.25 11.34 5.86
C ALA A 94 1.57 12.43 5.01
N MET A 95 2.36 13.23 4.30
CA MET A 95 1.82 14.27 3.42
C MET A 95 1.12 13.70 2.18
N ASP A 96 1.49 12.51 1.71
CA ASP A 96 0.78 11.84 0.62
C ASP A 96 -0.63 11.42 1.05
N TYR A 97 -0.81 10.99 2.30
CA TYR A 97 -2.13 10.68 2.86
C TYR A 97 -3.05 11.90 3.00
N PHE A 98 -2.51 13.08 3.32
CA PHE A 98 -3.32 14.30 3.51
C PHE A 98 -3.72 15.01 2.20
N ARG A 99 -3.32 14.51 1.04
CA ARG A 99 -3.66 15.07 -0.27
C ARG A 99 -5.03 14.61 -0.77
#